data_AF-A0A435V0A8-F1
#
_entry.id   AF-A0A435V0A8-F1
#
_cell.length_a   1.000
_cell.length_b   1.000
_cell.length_c   1.000
_cell.angle_alpha   90.00
_cell.angle_beta   90.00
_cell.angle_gamma   90.00
#
_symmetry.space_group_name_H-M   'P 1'
#
loop_
_entity.id
_entity.type
_entity.pdbx_description
1 polymer ?
#
loop_
_entity_poly.entity_id
_entity_poly.type
_entity_poly.pdbx_seq_one_letter_code
_entity_poly.pdbx_strand_id
1 'polypeptide(L)'
;INEYRPGAGIGWHRDKPHFEDVAGVSLLAPCSFRLRRKNGTKWDRRTIVVEPRSAYLMTGPSRMEWEHSIPAVDLHRYSITLRTLRANSA
;
A
#
# COMPACT_ATOMS: atom_id res chain seq x y z
N ILE A 1 -0.49 7.17 -10.79
CA ILE A 1 0.58 7.80 -9.98
C ILE A 1 -0.11 8.60 -8.90
N ASN A 2 0.39 8.56 -7.67
CA ASN A 2 -0.16 9.33 -6.55
C ASN A 2 0.87 10.36 -6.08
N GLU A 3 0.44 11.60 -5.88
CA GLU A 3 1.20 12.69 -5.27
C GLU A 3 0.76 12.85 -3.81
N TYR A 4 1.72 12.92 -2.90
CA TYR A 4 1.50 13.19 -1.48
C TYR A 4 2.30 14.43 -1.09
N ARG A 5 1.62 15.58 -1.04
CA ARG A 5 2.18 16.81 -0.44
C ARG A 5 2.20 16.68 1.10
N PRO A 6 2.98 17.51 1.81
CA PRO A 6 2.94 17.54 3.27
C PRO A 6 1.50 17.61 3.81
N GLY A 7 1.18 16.76 4.78
CA GLY A 7 -0.16 16.57 5.35
C GLY A 7 -1.05 15.56 4.62
N ALA A 8 -0.72 15.18 3.38
CA ALA A 8 -1.51 14.21 2.62
C ALA A 8 -1.23 12.78 3.09
N GLY A 9 -2.27 11.95 3.06
CA GLY A 9 -2.19 10.52 3.38
C GLY A 9 -3.31 9.75 2.70
N ILE A 10 -3.36 8.45 2.95
CA ILE A 10 -4.46 7.60 2.52
C ILE A 10 -4.87 6.69 3.68
N GLY A 11 -6.17 6.68 3.98
CA GLY A 11 -6.75 5.86 5.04
C GLY A 11 -6.59 4.36 4.77
N TRP A 12 -7.01 3.56 5.74
CA TRP A 12 -7.00 2.10 5.60
C TRP A 12 -7.90 1.64 4.47
N HIS A 13 -7.34 0.87 3.54
CA HIS A 13 -8.09 0.31 2.42
C HIS A 13 -7.41 -0.95 1.89
N ARG A 14 -8.15 -1.68 1.06
CA ARG A 14 -7.60 -2.68 0.12
C ARG A 14 -7.81 -2.17 -1.30
N ASP A 15 -6.92 -2.56 -2.20
CA ASP A 15 -7.09 -2.29 -3.62
C ASP A 15 -8.34 -2.99 -4.15
N LYS A 16 -8.94 -2.44 -5.21
CA LYS A 16 -10.16 -2.97 -5.82
C LYS A 16 -10.03 -4.48 -6.12
N PRO A 17 -11.10 -5.27 -5.95
CA PRO A 17 -11.03 -6.73 -6.03
C PRO A 17 -10.59 -7.25 -7.41
N HIS A 18 -10.87 -6.53 -8.50
CA HIS A 18 -10.52 -6.91 -9.87
C HIS A 18 -9.02 -7.00 -10.18
N PHE A 19 -8.17 -6.39 -9.35
CA PHE A 19 -6.72 -6.55 -9.48
C PHE A 19 -6.26 -7.84 -8.81
N GLU A 20 -5.06 -8.35 -9.11
CA GLU A 20 -4.48 -9.53 -8.46
C GLU A 20 -3.28 -9.12 -7.59
N ASP A 21 -2.18 -8.78 -8.23
CA ASP A 21 -0.95 -8.33 -7.58
C ASP A 21 -0.85 -6.81 -7.64
N VAL A 22 -0.18 -6.24 -6.63
CA VAL A 22 0.06 -4.80 -6.54
C VAL A 22 1.53 -4.54 -6.25
N ALA A 23 2.20 -3.85 -7.17
CA ALA A 23 3.56 -3.38 -6.99
C ALA A 23 3.58 -1.86 -6.83
N GLY A 24 4.45 -1.36 -5.96
CA GLY A 24 4.63 0.07 -5.75
C GLY A 24 6.09 0.48 -5.82
N VAL A 25 6.37 1.58 -6.51
CA VAL A 25 7.68 2.26 -6.51
C VAL A 25 7.53 3.59 -5.79
N SER A 26 8.41 3.86 -4.83
CA SER A 26 8.40 5.10 -4.03
C SER A 26 9.46 6.08 -4.50
N LEU A 27 9.13 7.36 -4.58
CA LEU A 27 10.02 8.42 -5.05
C LEU A 27 9.98 9.62 -4.10
N LEU A 28 11.08 10.39 -4.08
CA LEU A 28 11.31 11.56 -3.24
C LEU A 28 11.48 11.24 -1.75
N ALA A 29 10.46 11.42 -0.90
CA ALA A 29 10.56 11.18 0.53
C ALA A 29 10.14 9.75 0.95
N PRO A 30 10.73 9.18 2.01
CA PRO A 30 10.26 7.92 2.59
C PRO A 30 8.87 8.07 3.20
N CYS A 31 8.17 6.96 3.42
CA CYS A 31 6.98 6.98 4.27
C CYS A 31 6.78 5.68 5.06
N SER A 32 6.01 5.76 6.13
CA SER A 32 5.49 4.59 6.85
C SER A 32 4.35 3.94 6.06
N PHE A 33 4.63 2.83 5.38
CA PHE A 33 3.61 1.99 4.77
C PHE A 33 3.08 1.00 5.82
N ARG A 34 1.84 1.20 6.24
CA ARG A 34 1.25 0.46 7.36
C ARG A 34 0.32 -0.60 6.81
N LEU A 35 0.40 -1.81 7.34
CA LEU A 35 -0.52 -2.90 7.07
C LEU A 35 -1.26 -3.28 8.35
N ARG A 36 -2.54 -3.65 8.21
CA ARG A 36 -3.31 -4.28 9.29
C ARG A 36 -4.27 -5.33 8.76
N ARG A 37 -4.58 -6.33 9.56
CA ARG A 37 -5.73 -7.22 9.34
C ARG A 37 -6.45 -7.51 10.64
N LYS A 38 -7.75 -7.73 10.56
CA LYS A 38 -8.55 -8.12 11.72
C LYS A 38 -8.21 -9.59 12.07
N ASN A 39 -7.97 -9.85 13.34
CA ASN A 39 -7.66 -11.17 13.88
C ASN A 39 -8.53 -11.40 15.13
N GLY A 40 -9.75 -11.90 14.90
CA GLY A 40 -10.80 -12.00 15.92
C GLY A 40 -11.22 -10.62 16.43
N THR A 41 -11.06 -10.39 17.74
CA THR A 41 -11.31 -9.09 18.40
C THR A 41 -10.11 -8.15 18.35
N LYS A 42 -8.94 -8.62 17.87
CA LYS A 42 -7.69 -7.85 17.79
C LYS A 42 -7.35 -7.49 16.34
N TRP A 43 -6.27 -6.73 16.19
CA TRP A 43 -5.68 -6.38 14.90
C TRP A 43 -4.22 -6.78 14.86
N ASP A 44 -3.83 -7.56 13.86
CA ASP A 44 -2.43 -7.71 13.50
C ASP A 44 -1.99 -6.43 12.78
N ARG A 45 -0.78 -5.94 13.08
CA ARG A 45 -0.23 -4.72 12.46
C ARG A 45 1.22 -4.91 12.09
N ARG A 46 1.61 -4.34 10.95
CA ARG A 46 3.00 -4.23 10.50
C ARG A 46 3.21 -2.85 9.90
N THR A 47 4.40 -2.29 10.07
CA THR A 47 4.79 -1.04 9.41
C THR A 47 6.12 -1.30 8.72
N ILE A 48 6.21 -0.85 7.48
CA ILE A 48 7.41 -0.92 6.66
C ILE A 48 7.75 0.50 6.26
N VAL A 49 9.02 0.90 6.40
CA VAL A 49 9.49 2.15 5.81
C VAL A 49 9.78 1.87 4.34
N VAL A 50 9.06 2.54 3.46
CA VAL A 50 9.33 2.49 2.01
C VAL A 50 10.24 3.65 1.66
N GLU A 51 11.51 3.32 1.41
CA GLU A 51 12.55 4.30 1.10
C GLU A 51 12.39 4.88 -0.32
N PRO A 52 12.94 6.06 -0.60
CA PRO A 52 13.00 6.60 -1.95
C PRO A 52 13.77 5.66 -2.89
N ARG A 53 13.25 5.47 -4.10
CA ARG A 53 13.77 4.53 -5.11
C ARG A 53 13.67 3.06 -4.70
N SER A 54 12.87 2.72 -3.69
CA SER A 54 12.53 1.34 -3.37
C SER A 54 11.30 0.86 -4.14
N ALA A 55 11.17 -0.46 -4.26
CA ALA A 55 9.98 -1.13 -4.76
C ALA A 55 9.46 -2.14 -3.73
N TYR A 56 8.15 -2.33 -3.71
CA TYR A 56 7.51 -3.42 -2.97
C TYR A 56 6.52 -4.16 -3.87
N LEU A 57 6.25 -5.41 -3.49
CA LEU A 57 5.25 -6.26 -4.13
C LEU A 57 4.33 -6.83 -3.05
N MET A 58 3.02 -6.65 -3.22
CA MET A 58 1.99 -7.31 -2.43
C MET A 58 1.31 -8.37 -3.29
N THR A 59 1.49 -9.62 -2.88
CA THR A 59 0.80 -10.80 -3.42
C THR A 59 0.14 -11.59 -2.29
N GLY A 60 -0.76 -12.51 -2.65
CA GLY A 60 -1.40 -13.43 -1.71
C GLY A 60 -2.04 -12.72 -0.51
N PRO A 61 -1.81 -13.18 0.74
CA PRO A 61 -2.44 -12.61 1.94
C PRO A 61 -2.23 -11.11 2.09
N SER A 62 -1.01 -10.60 1.88
CA SER A 62 -0.69 -9.17 2.04
C SER A 62 -1.55 -8.25 1.17
N ARG A 63 -1.99 -8.75 0.01
CA ARG A 63 -2.91 -8.04 -0.87
C ARG A 63 -4.37 -8.34 -0.53
N MET A 64 -4.69 -9.58 -0.18
CA MET A 64 -6.06 -10.09 -0.12
C MET A 64 -6.73 -9.90 1.24
N GLU A 65 -5.98 -10.04 2.32
CA GLU A 65 -6.49 -10.04 3.69
C GLU A 65 -6.14 -8.77 4.45
N TRP A 66 -5.05 -8.09 4.07
CA TRP A 66 -4.53 -6.94 4.79
C TRP A 66 -5.00 -5.63 4.15
N GLU A 67 -5.47 -4.71 4.99
CA GLU A 67 -5.61 -3.31 4.61
C GLU A 67 -4.26 -2.62 4.74
N HIS A 68 -4.05 -1.58 3.92
CA HIS A 68 -2.89 -0.72 4.02
C HIS A 68 -3.27 0.76 4.10
N SER A 69 -2.38 1.56 4.67
CA SER A 69 -2.51 3.01 4.77
C SER A 69 -1.15 3.69 4.73
N ILE A 70 -1.16 4.96 4.36
CA ILE A 70 -0.03 5.87 4.55
C ILE A 70 -0.58 7.03 5.40
N PRO A 71 -0.03 7.28 6.61
CA PRO A 71 -0.43 8.43 7.41
C PRO A 71 -0.07 9.74 6.69
N ALA A 72 -0.47 10.88 7.23
CA ALA A 72 -0.01 12.17 6.75
C ALA A 72 1.53 12.17 6.64
N VAL A 73 2.05 12.55 5.47
CA VAL A 73 3.50 12.65 5.23
C VAL A 73 4.01 14.04 5.56
N ASP A 74 5.24 14.17 6.03
CA ASP A 74 5.85 15.48 6.35
C ASP A 74 6.50 16.15 5.14
N LEU A 75 6.93 15.34 4.17
CA LEU A 75 7.65 15.78 2.98
C LEU A 75 6.98 15.27 1.71
N HIS A 76 7.25 15.97 0.60
CA HIS A 76 6.69 15.64 -0.70
C HIS A 76 7.13 14.25 -1.17
N ARG A 77 6.16 13.39 -1.51
CA ARG A 77 6.38 12.02 -1.95
C ARG A 77 5.52 11.71 -3.18
N TYR A 78 6.08 10.91 -4.09
CA TYR A 78 5.32 10.25 -5.14
C TYR A 78 5.32 8.73 -4.96
N SER A 79 4.26 8.09 -5.44
CA SER A 79 4.27 6.65 -5.69
C SER A 79 3.69 6.30 -7.05
N ILE A 80 4.34 5.33 -7.69
CA ILE A 80 3.83 4.68 -8.90
C ILE A 80 3.31 3.32 -8.47
N THR A 81 2.03 3.04 -8.75
CA THR A 81 1.42 1.75 -8.43
C THR A 81 1.08 1.03 -9.72
N LEU A 82 1.61 -0.18 -9.88
CA LEU A 82 1.32 -1.09 -10.97
C LEU A 82 0.47 -2.25 -10.44
N ARG A 83 -0.44 -2.75 -11.27
CA ARG A 83 -1.39 -3.79 -10.87
C ARG A 83 -1.59 -4.77 -12.01
N THR A 84 -1.70 -6.05 -11.68
CA THR A 84 -2.20 -7.06 -12.61
C THR A 84 -3.72 -7.15 -12.50
N LEU A 85 -4.41 -7.42 -13.61
CA LEU A 85 -5.81 -7.84 -13.57
C LEU A 85 -5.87 -9.29 -13.11
N ARG A 86 -6.88 -9.66 -12.31
CA ARG A 86 -7.17 -11.08 -12.12
C ARG A 86 -7.54 -11.68 -13.45
N ALA A 87 -7.02 -12.87 -13.74
CA ALA A 87 -7.63 -13.70 -14.75
C ALA A 87 -9.09 -13.95 -14.33
N ASN A 88 -10.05 -13.64 -15.21
CA ASN A 88 -11.38 -14.20 -15.03
C ASN A 88 -11.22 -15.72 -15.10
N SER A 89 -11.57 -16.43 -14.03
CA SER A 89 -11.83 -17.85 -14.12
C SER A 89 -12.95 -18.01 -15.15
N ALA A 90 -12.62 -18.60 -16.30
CA ALA A 90 -13.63 -19.15 -17.21
C ALA A 90 -14.35 -20.32 -16.50
#